data_AF-A0A560T0Q1-F1
#
_entry.id   AF-A0A560T0Q1-F1
#
_cell.length_a   1.000
_cell.length_b   1.000
_cell.length_c   1.000
_cell.angle_alpha   90.00
_cell.angle_beta   90.00
_cell.angle_gamma   90.00
#
_symmetry.space_group_name_H-M   'P 1'
#
loop_
_entity.id
_entity.type
_entity.pdbx_description
1 polymer ?
#
loop_
_entity_poly.entity_id
_entity_poly.type
_entity_poly.pdbx_seq_one_letter_code
_entity_poly.pdbx_strand_id
1 'polypeptide(L)'
;MTKTLIEFQDHQQDFLVWTVDESGIVTRSWPYHTDLWAGVRIVNLASLKVGGMVEFFRDGDTRDQSIKYPIRSIQPLVPAEVSVRQDGDGYVTSTVRGKRVSCTHDYEYPVKRLAEKLFPGLSASVERLPCTPFGRLHSKWRITPLEVV
;
A
#
# COMPACT_ATOMS: atom_id res chain seq x y z
N MET A 1 -9.14 -14.58 -0.25
CA MET A 1 -8.48 -13.49 -1.00
C MET A 1 -7.19 -13.13 -0.26
N THR A 2 -6.34 -12.24 -0.75
CA THR A 2 -5.21 -11.69 0.04
C THR A 2 -5.66 -10.42 0.75
N LYS A 3 -5.05 -10.10 1.90
CA LYS A 3 -5.22 -8.77 2.51
C LYS A 3 -4.95 -7.68 1.48
N THR A 4 -5.70 -6.59 1.56
CA THR A 4 -5.72 -5.53 0.54
C THR A 4 -5.61 -4.17 1.20
N LEU A 5 -4.88 -3.26 0.56
CA LEU A 5 -4.79 -1.86 0.90
C LEU A 5 -5.59 -1.05 -0.12
N ILE A 6 -6.58 -0.31 0.35
CA ILE A 6 -7.41 0.59 -0.45
C ILE A 6 -7.01 2.02 -0.10
N GLU A 7 -6.45 2.73 -1.06
CA GLU A 7 -6.09 4.14 -0.95
C GLU A 7 -7.19 4.98 -1.61
N PHE A 8 -7.72 5.96 -0.89
CA PHE A 8 -8.73 6.90 -1.37
C PHE A 8 -8.07 8.16 -1.95
N GLN A 9 -8.79 8.88 -2.81
CA GLN A 9 -8.39 10.21 -3.22
C GLN A 9 -8.47 11.17 -2.04
N ASP A 10 -7.48 12.07 -1.94
CA ASP A 10 -7.42 13.06 -0.87
C ASP A 10 -8.32 14.25 -1.22
N HIS A 11 -9.47 14.29 -0.55
CA HIS A 11 -10.47 15.36 -0.58
C HIS A 11 -10.53 16.06 0.79
N GLN A 12 -9.40 16.10 1.51
CA GLN A 12 -9.25 16.68 2.86
C GLN A 12 -10.04 15.94 3.95
N GLN A 13 -10.31 14.65 3.77
CA GLN A 13 -10.90 13.81 4.80
C GLN A 13 -9.86 13.30 5.80
N ASP A 14 -10.32 12.84 6.96
CA ASP A 14 -9.45 12.38 8.06
C ASP A 14 -8.81 10.99 7.83
N PHE A 15 -9.21 10.26 6.79
CA PHE A 15 -8.63 8.97 6.44
C PHE A 15 -8.36 8.84 4.94
N LEU A 16 -7.22 8.28 4.59
CA LEU A 16 -6.78 8.10 3.21
C LEU A 16 -6.63 6.64 2.83
N VAL A 17 -6.54 5.73 3.80
CA VAL A 17 -6.18 4.34 3.56
C VAL A 17 -6.97 3.43 4.48
N TRP A 18 -7.52 2.36 3.89
CA TRP A 18 -8.01 1.20 4.62
C TRP A 18 -7.17 -0.03 4.36
N THR A 19 -6.83 -0.74 5.43
CA THR A 19 -6.37 -2.13 5.35
C THR A 19 -7.57 -3.04 5.51
N VAL A 20 -7.68 -4.01 4.61
CA VAL A 20 -8.80 -4.94 4.51
C VAL A 20 -8.27 -6.36 4.57
N ASP A 21 -8.90 -7.21 5.37
CA ASP A 21 -8.54 -8.62 5.47
C ASP A 21 -9.05 -9.46 4.29
N GLU A 22 -8.76 -10.76 4.32
CA GLU A 22 -9.13 -11.72 3.28
C GLU A 22 -10.65 -11.93 3.16
N SER A 23 -11.42 -11.54 4.17
CA SER A 23 -12.88 -11.65 4.25
C SER A 23 -13.58 -10.35 3.84
N GLY A 24 -12.82 -9.31 3.48
CA GLY A 24 -13.36 -8.01 3.11
C GLY A 24 -13.70 -7.12 4.31
N ILE A 25 -13.18 -7.42 5.49
CA ILE A 25 -13.37 -6.61 6.69
C ILE A 25 -12.23 -5.60 6.81
N VAL A 26 -12.57 -4.34 7.05
CA VAL A 26 -11.60 -3.29 7.35
C VAL A 26 -10.98 -3.60 8.72
N THR A 27 -9.66 -3.71 8.78
CA THR A 27 -8.92 -3.95 10.03
C THR A 27 -8.21 -2.70 10.54
N ARG A 28 -7.92 -1.74 9.64
CA ARG A 28 -7.25 -0.49 10.01
C ARG A 28 -7.64 0.66 9.08
N SER A 29 -7.67 1.86 9.64
CA SER A 29 -7.80 3.12 8.91
C SER A 29 -6.62 4.05 9.23
N TRP A 30 -6.08 4.72 8.22
CA TRP A 30 -4.96 5.66 8.35
C TRP A 30 -5.23 6.95 7.57
N PRO A 31 -4.83 8.15 8.07
CA PRO A 31 -4.12 8.38 9.33
C PRO A 31 -4.98 8.24 10.60
N TYR A 32 -6.29 8.43 10.51
CA TYR A 32 -7.17 8.44 11.68
C TYR A 32 -8.36 7.46 11.55
N HIS A 33 -9.19 7.45 12.61
CA HIS A 33 -10.50 6.80 12.64
C HIS A 33 -10.47 5.26 12.45
N THR A 34 -9.43 4.58 12.93
CA THR A 34 -9.44 3.10 12.98
C THR A 34 -10.63 2.59 13.79
N ASP A 35 -10.91 3.14 14.96
CA ASP A 35 -12.03 2.69 15.80
C ASP A 35 -13.41 2.88 15.15
N LEU A 36 -13.52 3.80 14.20
CA LEU A 36 -14.77 4.04 13.46
C LEU A 36 -14.95 3.06 12.29
N TRP A 37 -13.86 2.63 11.66
CA TRP A 37 -13.90 1.88 10.42
C TRP A 37 -13.52 0.41 10.58
N ALA A 38 -12.80 0.04 11.63
CA ALA A 38 -12.48 -1.36 11.90
C ALA A 38 -13.76 -2.18 12.12
N GLY A 39 -13.81 -3.40 11.56
CA GLY A 39 -14.97 -4.27 11.59
C GLY A 39 -16.00 -4.02 10.50
N VAL A 40 -15.87 -2.93 9.73
CA VAL A 40 -16.75 -2.64 8.59
C VAL A 40 -16.51 -3.62 7.45
N ARG A 41 -17.56 -4.18 6.87
CA ARG A 41 -17.48 -5.11 5.73
C ARG A 41 -17.66 -4.39 4.42
N ILE A 42 -16.71 -4.56 3.50
CA ILE A 42 -16.83 -4.06 2.12
C ILE A 42 -17.67 -5.05 1.32
N VAL A 43 -18.77 -4.57 0.72
CA VAL A 43 -19.72 -5.43 -0.02
C VAL A 43 -19.34 -5.59 -1.48
N ASN A 44 -18.67 -4.58 -2.07
CA ASN A 44 -18.33 -4.56 -3.48
C ASN A 44 -16.83 -4.85 -3.77
N LEU A 45 -16.10 -5.44 -2.82
CA LEU A 45 -14.63 -5.60 -2.91
C LEU A 45 -14.16 -6.27 -4.22
N ALA A 46 -14.90 -7.28 -4.69
CA ALA A 46 -14.55 -8.02 -5.91
C ALA A 46 -14.72 -7.20 -7.20
N SER A 47 -15.58 -6.18 -7.19
CA SER A 47 -15.84 -5.30 -8.34
C SER A 47 -15.21 -3.91 -8.21
N LEU A 48 -14.49 -3.66 -7.10
CA LEU A 48 -13.81 -2.38 -6.86
C LEU A 48 -12.72 -2.12 -7.89
N LYS A 49 -12.65 -0.85 -8.31
CA LYS A 49 -11.68 -0.34 -9.27
C LYS A 49 -11.28 1.10 -8.92
N VAL A 50 -10.13 1.53 -9.43
CA VAL A 50 -9.69 2.92 -9.34
C VAL A 50 -10.75 3.86 -9.91
N GLY A 51 -11.05 4.94 -9.17
CA GLY A 51 -12.11 5.89 -9.46
C GLY A 51 -13.51 5.46 -8.99
N GLY A 52 -13.70 4.21 -8.58
CA GLY A 52 -14.95 3.71 -8.00
C GLY A 52 -15.14 4.12 -6.54
N MET A 53 -16.32 3.81 -5.99
CA MET A 53 -16.67 4.06 -4.59
C MET A 53 -16.72 2.75 -3.82
N VAL A 54 -16.27 2.78 -2.56
CA VAL A 54 -16.39 1.64 -1.65
C VAL A 54 -17.81 1.60 -1.11
N GLU A 55 -18.48 0.47 -1.32
CA GLU A 55 -19.74 0.17 -0.65
C GLU A 55 -19.45 -0.73 0.56
N PHE A 56 -20.11 -0.45 1.66
CA PHE A 56 -19.89 -1.16 2.91
C PHE A 56 -21.17 -1.36 3.70
N PHE A 57 -21.09 -2.32 4.62
CA PHE A 57 -22.16 -2.68 5.54
C PHE A 57 -21.62 -2.67 6.97
N ARG A 58 -22.32 -1.98 7.88
CA ARG A 58 -22.08 -2.10 9.33
C ARG A 58 -23.12 -3.01 9.97
N ASP A 59 -22.71 -3.69 11.02
CA ASP A 59 -23.65 -4.45 11.82
C ASP A 59 -24.75 -3.53 12.37
N GLY A 60 -26.01 -3.96 12.22
CA GLY A 60 -27.19 -3.15 12.52
C GLY A 60 -27.68 -2.22 11.41
N ASP A 61 -26.94 -2.05 10.31
CA ASP A 61 -27.46 -1.31 9.15
C ASP A 61 -28.56 -2.12 8.45
N THR A 62 -29.55 -1.40 7.91
CA THR A 62 -30.62 -2.00 7.10
C THR A 62 -30.34 -1.93 5.59
N ARG A 63 -29.29 -1.20 5.18
CA ARG A 63 -28.91 -0.94 3.79
C ARG A 63 -27.42 -0.70 3.66
N ASP A 64 -26.87 -1.00 2.49
CA ASP A 64 -25.49 -0.69 2.15
C ASP A 64 -25.26 0.83 2.10
N GLN A 65 -24.09 1.24 2.60
CA GLN A 65 -23.63 2.62 2.60
C GLN A 65 -22.43 2.75 1.66
N SER A 66 -22.05 3.98 1.31
CA SER A 66 -20.90 4.23 0.43
C SER A 66 -19.96 5.28 0.99
N ILE A 67 -18.66 5.02 0.86
CA ILE A 67 -17.62 6.05 1.03
C ILE A 67 -17.67 6.98 -0.17
N LYS A 68 -17.81 8.28 0.10
CA LYS A 68 -17.96 9.32 -0.93
C LYS A 68 -16.64 9.67 -1.64
N TYR A 69 -15.52 9.15 -1.16
CA TYR A 69 -14.19 9.40 -1.70
C TYR A 69 -13.85 8.33 -2.74
N PRO A 70 -13.54 8.72 -3.99
CA PRO A 70 -13.14 7.77 -5.02
C PRO A 70 -11.87 7.02 -4.63
N ILE A 71 -11.75 5.77 -5.07
CA ILE A 71 -10.53 5.00 -4.88
C ILE A 71 -9.41 5.56 -5.75
N ARG A 72 -8.27 5.84 -5.12
CA ARG A 72 -7.01 6.19 -5.79
C ARG A 72 -6.21 4.96 -6.20
N SER A 73 -6.07 3.97 -5.31
CA SER A 73 -5.36 2.73 -5.64
C SER A 73 -5.87 1.54 -4.82
N ILE A 74 -5.77 0.34 -5.39
CA ILE A 74 -6.08 -0.94 -4.73
C ILE A 74 -4.85 -1.81 -4.87
N GLN A 75 -4.30 -2.30 -3.77
CA GLN A 75 -3.05 -3.06 -3.79
C GLN A 75 -3.11 -4.26 -2.86
N PRO A 76 -2.61 -5.43 -3.28
CA PRO A 76 -2.46 -6.55 -2.37
C PRO A 76 -1.37 -6.26 -1.33
N LEU A 77 -1.60 -6.62 -0.07
CA LEU A 77 -0.61 -6.58 1.00
C LEU A 77 0.27 -7.84 0.95
N VAL A 78 1.04 -7.94 -0.13
CA VAL A 78 2.02 -9.01 -0.35
C VAL A 78 3.42 -8.43 -0.50
N PRO A 79 4.48 -9.20 -0.19
CA PRO A 79 5.85 -8.79 -0.43
C PRO A 79 6.08 -8.35 -1.87
N ALA A 80 6.96 -7.36 -2.03
CA ALA A 80 7.35 -6.85 -3.34
C ALA A 80 8.86 -6.90 -3.50
N GLU A 81 9.31 -7.44 -4.62
CA GLU A 81 10.71 -7.37 -5.00
C GLU A 81 10.99 -6.09 -5.77
N VAL A 82 12.12 -5.45 -5.46
CA VAL A 82 12.54 -4.20 -6.06
C VAL A 82 14.02 -4.27 -6.41
N SER A 83 14.37 -3.75 -7.58
CA SER A 83 15.77 -3.55 -7.95
C SER A 83 16.16 -2.10 -7.74
N VAL A 84 17.37 -1.86 -7.26
CA VAL A 84 17.98 -0.53 -7.21
C VAL A 84 19.01 -0.46 -8.33
N ARG A 85 18.94 0.62 -9.12
CA ARG A 85 19.88 0.91 -10.19
C ARG A 85 20.66 2.16 -9.89
N GLN A 86 21.90 2.22 -10.35
CA GLN A 86 22.65 3.46 -10.39
C GLN A 86 22.15 4.34 -11.54
N ASP A 87 21.92 5.62 -11.25
CA ASP A 87 21.44 6.63 -12.19
C ASP A 87 22.19 7.94 -11.97
N GLY A 88 23.21 8.17 -12.80
CA GLY A 88 24.21 9.20 -12.56
C GLY A 88 24.96 8.95 -11.25
N ASP A 89 25.02 9.99 -10.41
CA ASP A 89 25.65 9.93 -9.09
C ASP A 89 24.72 9.34 -8.01
N GLY A 90 23.49 8.97 -8.37
CA GLY A 90 22.48 8.49 -7.43
C GLY A 90 21.99 7.07 -7.68
N TYR A 91 20.95 6.73 -6.93
CA TYR A 91 20.27 5.45 -6.93
C TYR A 91 18.79 5.64 -7.16
N VAL A 92 18.19 4.74 -7.93
CA VAL A 92 16.75 4.74 -8.22
C VAL A 92 16.18 3.34 -8.11
N THR A 93 15.02 3.22 -7.49
CA THR A 93 14.28 1.95 -7.47
C THR A 93 13.68 1.66 -8.85
N SER A 94 13.44 0.39 -9.17
CA SER A 94 12.47 0.02 -10.19
C SER A 94 11.09 0.53 -9.81
N THR A 95 10.22 0.73 -10.80
CA THR A 95 8.82 1.07 -10.55
C THR A 95 8.09 -0.16 -10.02
N VAL A 96 7.47 -0.03 -8.85
CA VAL A 96 6.65 -1.08 -8.22
C VAL A 96 5.28 -0.49 -7.94
N ARG A 97 4.22 -1.10 -8.50
CA ARG A 97 2.81 -0.65 -8.36
C ARG A 97 2.63 0.85 -8.67
N GLY A 98 3.29 1.31 -9.74
CA GLY A 98 3.27 2.71 -10.18
C GLY A 98 4.10 3.68 -9.32
N LYS A 99 4.83 3.19 -8.30
CA LYS A 99 5.61 4.02 -7.38
C LYS A 99 7.11 3.80 -7.60
N ARG A 100 7.88 4.88 -7.49
CA ARG A 100 9.34 4.93 -7.65
C ARG A 100 9.95 5.95 -6.69
N VAL A 101 11.18 5.71 -6.26
CA VAL A 101 11.96 6.65 -5.45
C VAL A 101 13.41 6.68 -5.92
N SER A 102 14.04 7.85 -5.84
CA SER A 102 15.46 8.05 -6.05
C SER A 102 16.12 8.72 -4.84
N CYS A 103 17.44 8.56 -4.73
CA CYS A 103 18.28 9.20 -3.74
C CYS A 103 19.70 9.40 -4.31
N THR A 104 20.34 10.52 -4.02
CA THR A 104 21.68 10.81 -4.54
C THR A 104 22.80 10.17 -3.71
N HIS A 105 22.55 9.76 -2.46
CA HIS A 105 23.65 9.45 -1.52
C HIS A 105 23.59 8.05 -0.91
N ASP A 106 22.44 7.38 -0.92
CA ASP A 106 22.26 6.07 -0.31
C ASP A 106 21.36 5.19 -1.18
N TYR A 107 21.79 3.95 -1.43
CA TYR A 107 21.03 2.97 -2.19
C TYR A 107 19.90 2.33 -1.38
N GLU A 108 19.97 2.35 -0.05
CA GLU A 108 18.99 1.73 0.84
C GLU A 108 17.82 2.67 1.14
N TYR A 109 18.11 3.96 1.35
CA TYR A 109 17.10 5.02 1.52
C TYR A 109 15.93 4.96 0.50
N PRO A 110 16.15 4.90 -0.83
CA PRO A 110 15.05 4.86 -1.79
C PRO A 110 14.20 3.58 -1.64
N VAL A 111 14.77 2.47 -1.15
CA VAL A 111 14.01 1.24 -0.84
C VAL A 111 13.10 1.45 0.38
N LYS A 112 13.61 2.04 1.46
CA LYS A 112 12.82 2.36 2.67
C LYS A 112 11.68 3.32 2.35
N ARG A 113 11.96 4.38 1.60
CA ARG A 113 10.94 5.34 1.15
C ARG A 113 9.94 4.73 0.17
N LEU A 114 10.36 3.78 -0.66
CA LEU A 114 9.43 3.04 -1.51
C LEU A 114 8.51 2.16 -0.66
N ALA A 115 9.01 1.55 0.41
CA ALA A 115 8.21 0.74 1.33
C ALA A 115 7.08 1.56 1.97
N GLU A 116 7.37 2.75 2.48
CA GLU A 116 6.38 3.68 3.03
C GLU A 116 5.31 4.08 1.98
N LYS A 117 5.73 4.24 0.72
CA LYS A 117 4.82 4.56 -0.39
C LYS A 117 3.93 3.38 -0.81
N LEU A 118 4.45 2.15 -0.72
CA LEU A 118 3.72 0.93 -1.08
C LEU A 118 2.71 0.54 0.00
N PHE A 119 3.05 0.79 1.27
CA PHE A 119 2.27 0.36 2.43
C PHE A 119 2.00 1.54 3.38
N PRO A 120 1.29 2.60 2.91
CA PRO A 120 1.01 3.76 3.74
C PRO A 120 0.28 3.38 5.02
N GLY A 121 0.77 3.88 6.15
CA GLY A 121 0.22 3.57 7.48
C GLY A 121 0.63 2.22 8.07
N LEU A 122 1.45 1.43 7.37
CA LEU A 122 1.97 0.16 7.84
C LEU A 122 3.50 0.20 7.91
N SER A 123 4.05 -0.55 8.86
CA SER A 123 5.48 -0.82 8.89
C SER A 123 5.82 -1.87 7.83
N ALA A 124 7.03 -1.83 7.30
CA ALA A 124 7.53 -2.84 6.36
C ALA A 124 8.99 -3.14 6.66
N SER A 125 9.38 -4.41 6.55
CA SER A 125 10.78 -4.80 6.56
C SER A 125 11.37 -4.72 5.16
N VAL A 126 12.67 -4.44 5.09
CA VAL A 126 13.43 -4.42 3.85
C VAL A 126 14.62 -5.38 4.00
N GLU A 127 14.71 -6.34 3.10
CA GLU A 127 15.74 -7.37 3.09
C GLU A 127 16.52 -7.29 1.77
N ARG A 128 17.85 -7.25 1.84
CA ARG A 128 18.68 -7.31 0.63
C ARG A 128 18.76 -8.75 0.13
N LEU A 129 18.42 -8.96 -1.14
CA LEU A 129 18.47 -10.27 -1.78
C LEU A 129 19.84 -10.50 -2.44
N PRO A 130 20.27 -11.77 -2.58
CA PRO A 130 21.43 -12.12 -3.40
C PRO A 130 21.26 -11.57 -4.83
N CYS A 131 22.28 -10.84 -5.28
CA CYS A 131 22.29 -10.25 -6.61
C CYS A 131 23.73 -10.06 -7.07
N THR A 132 24.03 -10.49 -8.29
CA THR A 132 25.26 -10.13 -8.99
C THR A 132 25.04 -8.79 -9.69
N PRO A 133 25.75 -7.71 -9.34
CA PRO A 133 25.65 -6.43 -10.04
C PRO A 133 25.97 -6.61 -11.53
N PHE A 134 25.16 -6.03 -12.40
CA PHE A 134 25.37 -6.07 -13.86
C PHE A 134 24.81 -4.82 -14.54
N GLY A 135 25.64 -4.15 -15.34
CA GLY A 135 25.29 -2.87 -15.94
C GLY A 135 24.94 -1.84 -14.86
N ARG A 136 23.74 -1.25 -14.95
CA ARG A 136 23.24 -0.29 -13.95
C ARG A 136 22.61 -0.96 -12.73
N LEU A 137 22.44 -2.28 -12.69
CA LEU A 137 21.85 -2.98 -11.55
C LEU A 137 22.83 -2.98 -10.37
N HIS A 138 22.44 -2.32 -9.28
CA HIS A 138 23.25 -2.22 -8.07
C HIS A 138 22.86 -3.27 -7.03
N SER A 139 21.57 -3.40 -6.71
CA SER A 139 21.09 -4.35 -5.70
C SER A 139 19.64 -4.78 -5.95
N LYS A 140 19.24 -5.90 -5.34
CA LYS A 140 17.86 -6.37 -5.27
C LYS A 140 17.43 -6.46 -3.83
N TRP A 141 16.15 -6.19 -3.59
CA TRP A 141 15.56 -6.15 -2.26
C TRP A 141 14.17 -6.76 -2.26
N ARG A 142 13.76 -7.26 -1.10
CA ARG A 142 12.40 -7.65 -0.79
C ARG A 142 11.84 -6.68 0.25
N ILE A 143 10.70 -6.07 -0.06
CA ILE A 143 9.93 -5.27 0.87
C ILE A 143 8.75 -6.10 1.33
N THR A 144 8.63 -6.34 2.64
CA THR A 144 7.56 -7.16 3.22
C THR A 144 6.73 -6.29 4.17
N PRO A 145 5.41 -6.12 3.93
CA PRO A 145 4.55 -5.43 4.90
C PRO A 145 4.52 -6.24 6.19
N LEU A 146 4.71 -5.55 7.32
CA LEU A 146 4.60 -6.17 8.63
C LEU A 146 3.14 -6.10 9.09
N GLU A 147 2.63 -7.23 9.54
CA GLU A 147 1.33 -7.24 10.20
C GLU A 147 1.44 -6.52 11.54
N VAL A 148 0.46 -5.69 11.85
CA VAL A 148 0.28 -5.21 13.22
C VAL A 148 -0.47 -6.30 13.95
N VAL A 149 0.22 -6.94 14.89
CA VAL A 149 -0.35 -7.91 15.83
C VAL A 149 -1.36 -7.22 16.73
#